data_AF-A0A7X6QAI8-F1
#
_entry.id   AF-A0A7X6QAI8-F1
#
_cell.length_a   1.000
_cell.length_b   1.000
_cell.length_c   1.000
_cell.angle_alpha   90.00
_cell.angle_beta   90.00
_cell.angle_gamma   90.00
#
_symmetry.space_group_name_H-M   'P 1'
#
loop_
_entity.id
_entity.type
_entity.pdbx_description
1 polymer ?
#
loop_
_entity_poly.entity_id
_entity_poly.type
_entity_poly.pdbx_seq_one_letter_code
_entity_poly.pdbx_strand_id
1 'polypeptide(L)' 'ISPCHSDEFPSKVRRPAFSVLDKTKYKKTFNRTVPYWYDSLKKCIDIMDSE' A
#
# COMPACT_ATOMS: atom_id res chain seq x y z
N ILE A 1 -17.28 5.95 -6.69
CA ILE A 1 -15.83 6.06 -7.03
C ILE A 1 -15.64 5.41 -8.39
N SER A 2 -14.87 6.03 -9.28
CA SER A 2 -14.64 5.54 -10.65
C SER A 2 -13.13 5.50 -10.94
N PRO A 3 -12.60 4.44 -11.56
CA PRO A 3 -11.20 4.39 -11.99
C PRO A 3 -10.87 5.50 -13.00
N CYS A 4 -9.66 6.03 -12.94
CA CYS A 4 -9.09 6.97 -13.91
C CYS A 4 -7.63 6.64 -14.19
N HIS A 5 -7.12 7.09 -15.33
CA HIS A 5 -5.72 6.97 -15.73
C HIS A 5 -4.88 8.14 -15.19
N SER A 6 -3.59 7.89 -15.01
CA SER A 6 -2.67 8.89 -14.44
C SER A 6 -2.36 10.06 -15.39
N ASP A 7 -2.62 9.91 -16.69
CA ASP A 7 -2.48 10.95 -17.70
C ASP A 7 -3.63 11.97 -17.67
N GLU A 8 -4.80 11.59 -17.13
CA GLU A 8 -5.92 12.53 -16.87
C GLU A 8 -5.53 13.61 -15.85
N PHE A 9 -4.58 13.30 -14.96
CA PHE A 9 -4.12 14.19 -13.90
C PHE A 9 -2.58 14.21 -13.82
N PRO A 10 -1.90 14.91 -14.75
CA PRO A 10 -0.45 14.87 -14.87
C PRO A 10 0.23 15.53 -13.67
N SER A 11 1.33 14.94 -13.23
CA SER A 11 2.21 15.52 -12.21
C SER A 11 3.60 15.74 -12.78
N LYS A 12 4.36 16.70 -12.21
CA LYS A 12 5.73 17.02 -12.67
C LYS A 12 6.68 15.81 -12.63
N VAL A 13 6.39 14.82 -11.80
CA VAL A 13 7.21 13.61 -11.63
C VAL A 13 6.55 12.41 -12.30
N ARG A 14 7.34 11.60 -13.00
CA ARG A 14 6.88 10.35 -13.60
C ARG A 14 6.72 9.28 -12.53
N ARG A 15 5.50 8.75 -12.38
CA ARG A 15 5.21 7.61 -11.50
C ARG A 15 5.41 6.29 -12.26
N PRO A 16 6.00 5.26 -11.64
CA PRO A 16 6.03 3.93 -12.23
C PRO A 16 4.61 3.34 -12.25
N ALA A 17 4.26 2.64 -13.34
CA ALA A 17 2.95 1.99 -13.46
C ALA A 17 2.74 0.86 -12.44
N PHE A 18 3.84 0.23 -12.01
CA PHE A 18 3.84 -0.82 -11.00
C PHE A 18 4.98 -0.59 -10.01
N SER A 19 4.66 -0.65 -8.71
CA SER A 19 5.61 -0.44 -7.62
C SER A 19 5.44 -1.49 -6.50
N VAL A 20 4.79 -2.62 -6.80
CA VAL A 20 4.60 -3.72 -5.84
C VAL A 20 5.97 -4.34 -5.52
N LEU A 21 6.30 -4.44 -4.24
CA LEU A 21 7.59 -4.96 -3.77
C LEU A 21 7.48 -6.40 -3.30
N ASP A 22 8.51 -7.20 -3.60
CA ASP A 22 8.65 -8.55 -3.03
C ASP A 22 9.09 -8.50 -1.56
N LYS A 23 8.39 -9.26 -0.73
CA LYS A 23 8.59 -9.34 0.72
C LYS A 23 9.47 -10.52 1.14
N THR A 24 9.99 -11.32 0.21
CA THR A 24 10.77 -12.54 0.51
C THR A 24 11.98 -12.28 1.41
N LYS A 25 12.76 -11.24 1.14
CA LYS A 25 13.95 -10.89 1.94
C LYS A 25 13.57 -10.60 3.40
N TYR A 26 12.59 -9.74 3.62
CA TYR A 26 12.09 -9.41 4.97
C TYR A 26 11.64 -10.67 5.73
N LYS A 27 10.82 -11.51 5.08
CA LYS A 27 10.29 -12.74 5.69
C LYS A 27 11.42 -13.67 6.14
N LYS A 28 12.43 -13.87 5.29
CA LYS A 28 13.58 -14.74 5.59
C LYS A 28 14.48 -14.16 6.67
N THR A 29 14.79 -12.87 6.62
CA THR A 29 15.72 -12.23 7.55
C THR A 29 15.14 -12.12 8.96
N PHE A 30 13.86 -11.77 9.10
CA PHE A 30 13.25 -11.49 10.40
C PHE A 30 12.35 -12.61 10.90
N ASN A 31 12.13 -13.67 10.10
CA ASN A 31 11.20 -14.76 10.39
C ASN A 31 9.80 -14.28 10.77
N ARG A 32 9.36 -13.16 10.16
CA ARG A 32 8.07 -12.50 10.41
C ARG A 32 7.31 -12.30 9.10
N THR A 33 5.98 -12.40 9.17
CA THR A 33 5.10 -12.14 8.03
C THR A 33 4.56 -10.71 8.10
N VAL A 34 4.42 -10.09 6.92
CA VAL A 34 3.69 -8.82 6.79
C VAL A 34 2.23 -9.18 6.52
N PRO A 35 1.27 -8.66 7.33
CA PRO A 35 -0.16 -8.94 7.14
C PRO A 35 -0.66 -8.45 5.78
N TYR A 36 -1.86 -8.88 5.41
CA TYR A 36 -2.52 -8.34 4.22
C TYR A 36 -2.86 -6.86 4.45
N TRP A 37 -2.75 -6.04 3.40
CA TRP A 37 -2.81 -4.57 3.54
C TRP A 37 -4.17 -4.11 4.08
N TYR A 38 -5.25 -4.82 3.73
CA TYR A 38 -6.61 -4.50 4.14
C TYR A 38 -6.79 -4.62 5.66
N ASP A 39 -6.22 -5.68 6.26
CA ASP A 39 -6.31 -5.90 7.72
C ASP A 39 -5.61 -4.79 8.49
N SER A 40 -4.42 -4.37 8.01
CA SER A 40 -3.67 -3.26 8.59
C SER A 40 -4.41 -1.93 8.44
N LEU A 41 -5.03 -1.69 7.28
CA LEU A 41 -5.80 -0.46 7.04
C LEU A 41 -7.02 -0.39 7.95
N LYS A 42 -7.78 -1.48 8.06
CA LYS A 42 -8.94 -1.56 8.94
C LYS A 42 -8.55 -1.24 10.38
N LYS A 43 -7.50 -1.87 10.90
CA LYS A 43 -6.99 -1.59 12.24
C LYS A 43 -6.63 -0.12 12.43
N CYS A 44 -6.01 0.51 11.43
CA CYS A 44 -5.65 1.93 11.48
C CYS A 44 -6.90 2.83 11.57
N ILE A 45 -7.91 2.57 10.74
CA ILE A 45 -9.16 3.32 10.73
C ILE A 45 -9.90 3.14 12.07
N ASP A 46 -10.02 1.90 12.56
CA ASP A 46 -10.67 1.61 13.86
C ASP A 46 -9.99 2.36 15.02
N ILE A 47 -8.66 2.55 14.97
CA ILE A 47 -7.91 3.35 15.95
C ILE A 47 -8.24 4.84 15.81
N MET A 48 -8.31 5.38 14.59
CA MET A 48 -8.61 6.80 14.36
C MET A 48 -10.06 7.16 14.71
N ASP A 49 -11.01 6.24 14.52
CA ASP A 49 -12.43 6.47 14.79
C ASP A 49 -12.80 6.30 16.28
N SER A 50 -11.91 5.70 17.09
CA SER A 50 -12.11 5.52 18.53
C SER A 50 -11.44 6.59 19.39
N GLU A 51 -10.79 7.59 18.76
CA GLU A 51 -10.32 8.83 19.39
C GLU A 51 -11.40 9.93 19.41
#